data_AF-A0A160VG76-F1
#
_entry.id   AF-A0A160VG76-F1
#
_cell.length_a   1.000
_cell.length_b   1.000
_cell.length_c   1.000
_cell.angle_alpha   90.00
_cell.angle_beta   90.00
_cell.angle_gamma   90.00
#
_symmetry.space_group_name_H-M   'P 1'
#
loop_
_entity.id
_entity.type
_entity.pdbx_description
1 polymer ?
#
loop_
_entity_poly.entity_id
_entity_poly.type
_entity_poly.pdbx_seq_one_letter_code
_entity_poly.pdbx_strand_id
1 'polypeptide(L)'
;MKIDQTIKLFQCENRPDVSRPETIQKVAYHVRNGDSLGRIANRFNVSVAELVNWNKKVKKQSSLIHPGQYLIIYVDITQQYFDA
;
A
#
# COMPACT_ATOMS: atom_id res chain seq x y z
N MET A 1 -35.63 23.14 -21.56
CA MET A 1 -35.80 24.03 -20.40
C MET A 1 -35.37 23.23 -19.17
N LYS A 2 -34.25 23.65 -18.55
CA LYS A 2 -33.74 23.06 -17.30
C LYS A 2 -34.76 23.28 -16.18
N ILE A 3 -35.00 22.28 -15.36
CA ILE A 3 -35.34 22.47 -13.94
C ILE A 3 -34.48 21.53 -13.10
N ASP A 4 -33.35 22.08 -12.69
CA ASP A 4 -32.48 21.60 -11.61
C ASP A 4 -33.26 21.57 -10.29
N GLN A 5 -33.38 20.41 -9.62
CA GLN A 5 -33.54 20.35 -8.15
C GLN A 5 -32.83 19.13 -7.54
N THR A 6 -31.55 19.38 -7.26
CA THR A 6 -30.67 18.85 -6.22
C THR A 6 -31.34 18.21 -4.99
N ILE A 7 -30.96 16.97 -4.66
CA ILE A 7 -30.92 16.48 -3.28
C ILE A 7 -29.46 16.50 -2.82
N LYS A 8 -29.23 17.22 -1.71
CA LYS A 8 -27.95 17.44 -1.05
C LYS A 8 -27.24 16.12 -0.74
N LEU A 9 -26.05 15.98 -1.32
CA LEU A 9 -24.79 15.60 -0.68
C LEU A 9 -24.93 14.86 0.66
N PHE A 10 -24.87 13.53 0.59
CA PHE A 10 -24.02 12.80 1.50
C PHE A 10 -22.66 12.70 0.83
N GLN A 11 -21.70 13.50 1.31
CA GLN A 11 -20.30 13.23 1.10
C GLN A 11 -19.97 11.91 1.81
N CYS A 12 -19.97 10.81 1.07
CA CYS A 12 -19.00 9.76 1.31
C CYS A 12 -17.94 9.89 0.20
N GLU A 13 -17.10 10.93 0.35
CA GLU A 13 -15.94 11.19 -0.48
C GLU A 13 -14.93 10.06 -0.28
N ASN A 14 -15.16 8.94 -0.97
CA ASN A 14 -14.19 7.88 -1.16
C ASN A 14 -14.56 7.07 -2.43
N ARG A 15 -14.89 7.78 -3.51
CA ARG A 15 -14.85 7.17 -4.85
C ARG A 15 -13.38 7.18 -5.27
N PRO A 16 -12.70 6.03 -5.41
CA PRO A 16 -11.44 6.02 -6.13
C PRO A 16 -11.72 6.60 -7.51
N ASP A 17 -11.04 7.69 -7.82
CA ASP A 17 -11.15 8.40 -9.08
C ASP A 17 -10.55 7.51 -10.17
N VAL A 18 -11.42 6.74 -10.85
CA VAL A 18 -11.05 5.83 -11.93
C VAL A 18 -10.51 6.53 -13.20
N SER A 19 -10.25 7.84 -13.16
CA SER A 19 -9.68 8.60 -14.28
C SER A 19 -8.14 8.62 -14.33
N ARG A 20 -7.45 8.19 -13.26
CA ARG A 20 -6.03 7.80 -13.31
C ARG A 20 -5.94 6.33 -12.87
N PRO A 21 -5.16 5.48 -13.57
CA PRO A 21 -4.83 4.19 -12.98
C PRO A 21 -4.15 4.50 -11.65
N GLU A 22 -4.79 4.16 -10.54
CA GLU A 22 -4.14 4.19 -9.24
C GLU A 22 -3.08 3.10 -9.28
N THR A 23 -1.88 3.50 -9.68
CA THR A 23 -0.77 2.60 -9.92
C THR A 23 -0.27 1.96 -8.63
N ILE A 24 -0.67 2.49 -7.47
CA ILE A 24 -0.22 2.06 -6.16
C ILE A 24 -1.23 1.10 -5.53
N GLN A 25 -0.88 -0.18 -5.46
CA GLN A 25 -1.66 -1.21 -4.80
C GLN A 25 -1.17 -1.44 -3.36
N LYS A 26 -2.13 -1.51 -2.42
CA LYS A 26 -1.86 -1.90 -1.03
C LYS A 26 -1.91 -3.43 -0.88
N VAL A 27 -0.80 -4.02 -0.43
CA VAL A 27 -0.63 -5.45 -0.20
C VAL A 27 -0.41 -5.71 1.29
N ALA A 28 -1.12 -6.70 1.84
CA ALA A 28 -0.86 -7.22 3.18
C ALA A 28 0.02 -8.48 3.09
N TYR A 29 1.23 -8.39 3.60
CA TYR A 29 2.19 -9.50 3.59
C TYR A 29 2.29 -10.17 4.96
N HIS A 30 2.19 -11.50 4.99
CA HIS A 30 2.37 -12.30 6.20
C HIS A 30 3.81 -12.78 6.31
N VAL A 31 4.54 -12.26 7.28
CA VAL A 31 5.96 -12.54 7.53
C VAL A 31 6.17 -14.01 7.89
N ARG A 32 7.09 -14.67 7.19
CA ARG A 32 7.44 -16.08 7.39
C ARG A 32 8.75 -16.23 8.15
N ASN A 33 9.00 -17.43 8.67
CA ASN A 33 10.31 -17.77 9.25
C ASN A 33 11.41 -17.58 8.21
N GLY A 34 12.45 -16.81 8.56
CA GLY A 34 13.58 -16.51 7.69
C GLY A 34 13.41 -15.26 6.79
N ASP A 35 12.25 -14.60 6.84
CA ASP A 35 12.08 -13.31 6.18
C ASP A 35 12.84 -12.21 6.93
N SER A 36 13.31 -11.22 6.16
CA SER A 36 13.87 -9.98 6.69
C SER A 36 13.25 -8.80 5.96
N LEU A 37 13.24 -7.62 6.60
CA LEU A 37 12.74 -6.40 5.97
C LEU A 37 13.42 -6.15 4.61
N GLY A 38 14.74 -6.39 4.51
CA GLY A 38 15.48 -6.25 3.25
C GLY A 38 15.03 -7.23 2.16
N ARG A 39 14.81 -8.51 2.50
CA ARG A 39 14.32 -9.51 1.53
C ARG A 39 12.92 -9.21 1.04
N ILE A 40 12.05 -8.76 1.94
CA ILE A 40 10.67 -8.37 1.61
C ILE A 40 10.70 -7.12 0.73
N ALA A 41 11.45 -6.09 1.13
CA ALA A 41 11.59 -4.84 0.38
C ALA A 41 12.06 -5.08 -1.06
N ASN A 42 13.11 -5.90 -1.24
CA ASN A 42 13.61 -6.27 -2.56
C ASN A 42 12.58 -7.03 -3.41
N ARG A 43 11.80 -7.95 -2.81
CA ARG A 43 10.76 -8.71 -3.53
C ARG A 43 9.68 -7.79 -4.10
N PHE A 44 9.34 -6.72 -3.39
CA PHE A 44 8.30 -5.78 -3.79
C PHE A 44 8.86 -4.53 -4.46
N ASN A 45 10.16 -4.49 -4.74
CA ASN A 45 10.87 -3.34 -5.32
C ASN A 45 10.61 -2.02 -4.57
N VAL A 46 10.55 -2.07 -3.23
CA VAL A 46 10.38 -0.91 -2.35
C VAL A 46 11.61 -0.75 -1.47
N SER A 47 11.86 0.44 -0.92
CA SER A 47 12.93 0.61 0.05
C SER A 47 12.53 0.11 1.44
N VAL A 48 13.52 -0.33 2.23
CA VAL A 48 13.30 -0.69 3.65
C VAL A 48 12.77 0.50 4.44
N ALA A 49 13.23 1.71 4.11
CA ALA A 49 12.79 2.94 4.77
C ALA A 49 11.29 3.19 4.54
N GLU A 50 10.79 3.02 3.32
CA GLU A 50 9.37 3.12 2.98
C GLU A 50 8.54 2.03 3.69
N LEU A 51 9.02 0.78 3.64
CA LEU A 51 8.36 -0.33 4.31
C LEU A 51 8.20 -0.08 5.82
N VAL A 52 9.23 0.46 6.47
CA VAL A 52 9.20 0.85 7.89
C VAL A 52 8.30 2.07 8.13
N ASN A 53 8.29 3.04 7.20
CA ASN A 53 7.43 4.21 7.30
C ASN A 53 5.94 3.87 7.24
N TRP A 54 5.56 2.92 6.38
CA TRP A 54 4.19 2.39 6.32
C TRP A 54 3.83 1.59 7.57
N ASN A 55 4.80 0.85 8.11
CA ASN A 55 4.62 -0.01 9.28
C ASN A 55 5.24 0.60 10.55
N LYS A 56 4.83 1.82 10.93
CA LYS A 56 5.39 2.57 12.08
C LYS A 56 5.47 1.79 13.39
N LYS A 57 4.62 0.78 13.58
CA LYS A 57 4.67 -0.12 14.76
C LYS A 57 5.94 -0.98 14.80
N VAL A 58 6.46 -1.39 13.64
CA VAL A 58 7.73 -2.13 13.49
C VAL A 58 8.92 -1.27 13.93
N LYS A 59 8.89 0.03 13.61
CA LYS A 59 9.95 0.98 14.00
C LYS A 59 10.11 1.07 15.52
N LYS A 60 9.03 0.93 16.29
CA LYS A 60 9.06 0.99 17.77
C LYS A 60 9.67 -0.27 18.41
N GLN A 61 9.78 -1.37 17.68
CA GLN A 61 10.17 -2.69 18.20
C GLN A 61 11.60 -3.10 17.78
N SER A 62 12.51 -2.12 17.61
CA SER A 62 13.93 -2.38 17.28
C SER A 62 14.20 -2.82 15.83
N SER A 63 13.33 -2.47 14.88
CA SER A 63 13.46 -2.82 13.44
C SER A 63 13.47 -4.32 13.13
N LEU A 64 13.16 -5.17 14.12
CA LEU A 64 13.04 -6.61 13.95
C LEU A 64 11.59 -6.96 13.65
N ILE A 65 11.38 -7.75 12.62
CA ILE A 65 10.08 -8.33 12.27
C ILE A 65 10.01 -9.76 12.80
N HIS A 66 8.84 -10.16 13.25
CA HIS A 66 8.60 -11.50 13.76
C HIS A 66 7.76 -12.33 12.77
N PRO A 67 8.03 -13.63 12.63
CA PRO A 67 7.15 -14.55 11.93
C PRO A 67 5.73 -14.48 12.48
N GLY A 68 4.72 -14.50 11.60
CA GLY A 68 3.31 -14.32 12.00
C GLY A 68 2.82 -12.87 11.93
N GLN A 69 3.72 -11.90 11.72
CA GLN A 69 3.36 -10.49 11.63
C GLN A 69 2.81 -10.13 10.25
N TYR A 70 1.83 -9.22 10.22
CA TYR A 70 1.36 -8.61 8.98
C TYR A 70 2.06 -7.27 8.71
N LEU A 71 2.55 -7.10 7.48
CA LEU A 71 3.12 -5.86 6.97
C LEU A 71 2.25 -5.29 5.86
N ILE A 72 2.04 -3.98 5.91
CA ILE A 72 1.40 -3.22 4.84
C ILE A 72 2.48 -2.73 3.87
N ILE A 73 2.32 -3.06 2.60
CA ILE A 73 3.26 -2.72 1.52
C ILE A 73 2.47 -1.98 0.45
N TYR A 74 2.97 -0.86 -0.04
CA TYR A 74 2.41 -0.16 -1.19
C TYR A 74 3.32 -0.43 -2.40
N VAL A 75 2.77 -0.98 -3.47
CA VAL A 75 3.53 -1.42 -4.65
C VAL A 75 3.00 -0.70 -5.86
N ASP A 76 3.88 -0.16 -6.71
CA ASP A 76 3.48 0.37 -8.00
C ASP A 76 3.37 -0.77 -9.04
N ILE A 77 2.13 -1.11 -9.42
CA ILE A 77 1.85 -2.19 -10.37
C ILE A 77 2.18 -1.83 -11.83
N THR A 78 2.36 -0.54 -12.15
CA THR A 78 2.70 -0.11 -13.52
C THR A 78 4.19 -0.20 -13.82
N GLN A 79 5.04 -0.05 -12.81
CA GLN A 79 6.48 -0.29 -12.93
C GLN A 79 6.82 -1.77 -13.15
N GLN A 80 6.04 -2.69 -12.56
CA GLN A 80 6.34 -4.12 -12.63
C GLN A 80 6.07 -4.76 -14.02
N TYR A 81 5.35 -4.07 -14.91
CA TYR A 81 4.96 -4.60 -16.23
C TYR A 81 5.93 -4.22 -17.37
N PHE A 82 6.90 -3.34 -17.13
CA PHE A 82 7.79 -2.83 -18.19
C PHE A 82 9.18 -3.49 -18.26
N ASP A 83 9.51 -4.39 -17.32
CA ASP A 83 10.82 -5.06 -17.23
C ASP A 83 10.84 -6.53 -17.72
N ALA A 84 9.86 -6.94 -18.53
CA ALA A 84 9.75 -8.31 -19.08
C ALA A 84 10.19 -8.43 -20.55
#